data_AF-L2GGC3-F1
#
_entry.id   AF-L2GGC3-F1
#
_cell.length_a   1.000
_cell.length_b   1.000
_cell.length_c   1.000
_cell.angle_alpha   90.00
_cell.angle_beta   90.00
_cell.angle_gamma   90.00
#
_symmetry.space_group_name_H-M   'P 1'
#
loop_
_entity.id
_entity.type
_entity.pdbx_description
1 polymer ?
#
loop_
_entity_poly.entity_id
_entity_poly.type
_entity_poly.pdbx_seq_one_letter_code
_entity_poly.pdbx_strand_id
1 'polypeptide(L)'
;MATGINTLAAYCQFIPETVDKSLFRYEDVDPREADFFSRFSEIEVEDEDIKIDDTTNLPMTDAAARLVVACRKRFFPMDEEISHTFGFKFFAKGADRARLFRVKCHIVHSGTADEQLRKACEDDDLQELLISSCNKTGLADDAAWLKGLQGFSVNSQCPVFGNIFCDVASQWCPPQLCDTIMTDIRPLAKRQAFVFWTQMKLGLIPNVDEDNWIDLGFCTAPNWQSLLHMRRAHRKLLHETCLDEFWSAITHSTIPFLFEKHGLSNEIAGLRNFRGLMKVVGQSYESVWQLMRYAQWEGTGPVSAVAVDYGFMNCKTPRQRQRLRQLYADYFAKGKDEIKLHQACIRGDLAPFLREALDGLPVPDQLLTNAYPVEPLDQMGMITVGKTIFAPPSVHDEAEIVARAEDNGARVVPILESHTDSMRGMMEDMAASLHDCTYS
;
A
#
# COMPACT_ATOMS: atom_id res chain seq x y z
N MET A 1 10.01 -11.74 -4.28
CA MET A 1 10.30 -10.90 -5.47
C MET A 1 9.81 -11.59 -6.75
N ALA A 2 8.49 -11.72 -6.92
CA ALA A 2 7.84 -12.21 -8.15
C ALA A 2 6.46 -11.53 -8.37
N THR A 3 6.22 -10.45 -7.64
CA THR A 3 4.91 -9.85 -7.36
C THR A 3 4.51 -8.81 -8.41
N GLY A 4 5.46 -8.07 -8.98
CA GLY A 4 5.19 -7.04 -9.99
C GLY A 4 4.65 -7.51 -11.35
N ILE A 5 4.58 -8.83 -11.61
CA ILE A 5 3.81 -9.38 -12.76
C ILE A 5 2.36 -9.63 -12.33
N ASN A 6 2.14 -10.09 -11.10
CA ASN A 6 0.80 -10.29 -10.57
C ASN A 6 0.03 -8.97 -10.47
N THR A 7 0.65 -7.82 -10.20
CA THR A 7 -0.04 -6.51 -10.15
C THR A 7 -0.90 -6.17 -11.39
N LEU A 8 -0.52 -6.64 -12.59
CA LEU A 8 -1.29 -6.42 -13.82
C LEU A 8 -2.44 -7.44 -14.00
N ALA A 9 -2.30 -8.64 -13.46
CA ALA A 9 -3.37 -9.64 -13.39
C ALA A 9 -4.31 -9.45 -12.18
N ALA A 10 -3.79 -8.87 -11.09
CA ALA A 10 -4.46 -8.62 -9.81
C ALA A 10 -5.35 -7.38 -9.83
N TYR A 11 -5.36 -6.62 -10.94
CA TYR A 11 -6.52 -5.82 -11.30
C TYR A 11 -7.83 -6.65 -11.40
N CYS A 12 -7.72 -7.99 -11.38
CA CYS A 12 -8.80 -8.96 -11.31
C CYS A 12 -8.83 -9.89 -10.06
N GLN A 13 -8.02 -9.69 -8.99
CA GLN A 13 -8.15 -10.51 -7.75
C GLN A 13 -7.41 -10.00 -6.47
N PHE A 14 -8.15 -9.98 -5.34
CA PHE A 14 -7.82 -10.04 -3.88
C PHE A 14 -7.67 -8.77 -2.98
N ILE A 15 -7.92 -8.97 -1.67
CA ILE A 15 -8.34 -8.01 -0.60
C ILE A 15 -7.62 -8.36 0.76
N PRO A 16 -8.01 -7.97 2.02
CA PRO A 16 -8.88 -6.89 2.59
C PRO A 16 -8.32 -6.07 3.82
N GLU A 17 -9.09 -5.03 4.20
CA GLU A 17 -9.35 -4.33 5.51
C GLU A 17 -8.30 -4.05 6.63
N THR A 18 -8.06 -2.75 6.97
CA THR A 18 -8.49 -2.03 8.23
C THR A 18 -7.69 -0.72 8.51
N VAL A 19 -8.35 0.45 8.68
CA VAL A 19 -7.77 1.70 9.29
C VAL A 19 -8.85 2.54 10.02
N ASP A 20 -8.46 3.22 11.11
CA ASP A 20 -9.27 4.04 12.02
C ASP A 20 -9.56 5.49 11.53
N LYS A 21 -10.49 6.22 12.19
CA LYS A 21 -11.29 7.34 11.63
C LYS A 21 -11.00 8.75 12.18
N SER A 22 -10.03 8.96 13.06
CA SER A 22 -10.10 10.04 14.07
C SER A 22 -9.37 11.36 13.77
N LEU A 23 -8.64 11.52 12.66
CA LEU A 23 -7.70 12.66 12.46
C LEU A 23 -7.74 13.29 11.05
N PHE A 24 -8.60 14.28 10.82
CA PHE A 24 -8.55 15.14 9.62
C PHE A 24 -8.98 16.61 9.91
N ARG A 25 -8.13 17.58 9.51
CA ARG A 25 -8.49 18.99 9.28
C ARG A 25 -7.85 19.47 7.96
N TYR A 26 -8.36 20.57 7.41
CA TYR A 26 -8.10 21.05 6.05
C TYR A 26 -7.36 22.38 6.02
N GLU A 27 -6.11 22.39 5.53
CA GLU A 27 -5.46 23.52 4.86
C GLU A 27 -4.56 22.95 3.72
N ASP A 28 -4.26 23.75 2.68
CA ASP A 28 -3.33 23.48 1.55
C ASP A 28 -3.71 22.47 0.42
N VAL A 29 -4.80 22.74 -0.30
CA VAL A 29 -5.21 22.00 -1.53
C VAL A 29 -5.18 22.87 -2.81
N ASP A 30 -4.92 22.24 -3.97
CA ASP A 30 -4.94 22.84 -5.33
C ASP A 30 -6.26 23.60 -5.59
N PRO A 31 -6.26 24.83 -6.17
CA PRO A 31 -7.48 25.61 -6.40
C PRO A 31 -8.66 24.88 -7.08
N ARG A 32 -8.42 23.88 -7.93
CA ARG A 32 -9.50 23.08 -8.57
C ARG A 32 -10.02 21.96 -7.68
N GLU A 33 -9.21 21.50 -6.74
CA GLU A 33 -9.62 20.63 -5.62
C GLU A 33 -10.03 21.46 -4.38
N ALA A 34 -9.82 22.79 -4.39
CA ALA A 34 -10.22 23.70 -3.32
C ALA A 34 -11.67 24.18 -3.45
N ASP A 35 -12.23 24.34 -4.66
CA ASP A 35 -13.70 24.46 -4.84
C ASP A 35 -14.41 23.14 -4.48
N PHE A 36 -13.73 22.01 -4.69
CA PHE A 36 -14.18 20.73 -4.12
C PHE A 36 -14.22 20.80 -2.59
N PHE A 37 -13.20 21.37 -1.91
CA PHE A 37 -13.16 21.42 -0.44
C PHE A 37 -13.89 22.58 0.26
N SER A 38 -14.01 23.77 -0.33
CA SER A 38 -14.68 24.93 0.28
C SER A 38 -16.20 24.71 0.42
N ARG A 39 -16.80 23.94 -0.49
CA ARG A 39 -18.21 23.52 -0.40
C ARG A 39 -18.48 22.46 0.69
N PHE A 40 -17.46 21.91 1.36
CA PHE A 40 -17.65 21.02 2.50
C PHE A 40 -17.66 21.74 3.86
N SER A 41 -17.35 23.05 3.93
CA SER A 41 -17.32 23.81 5.20
C SER A 41 -18.58 24.64 5.51
N GLU A 42 -19.52 24.77 4.59
CA GLU A 42 -20.71 25.64 4.75
C GLU A 42 -21.96 24.91 5.31
N ILE A 43 -21.81 23.68 5.80
CA ILE A 43 -22.86 22.98 6.55
C ILE A 43 -22.35 22.80 7.98
N GLU A 44 -22.84 23.66 8.87
CA GLU A 44 -22.75 23.41 10.30
C GLU A 44 -23.44 22.08 10.61
N VAL A 45 -22.68 21.11 11.11
CA VAL A 45 -23.25 19.91 11.70
C VAL A 45 -23.69 20.30 13.10
N GLU A 46 -25.00 20.50 13.29
CA GLU A 46 -25.56 20.49 14.63
C GLU A 46 -25.30 19.09 15.23
N ASP A 47 -24.63 19.05 16.39
CA ASP A 47 -24.39 17.82 17.16
C ASP A 47 -25.72 17.29 17.73
N GLU A 48 -26.52 16.63 16.91
CA GLU A 48 -27.56 15.72 17.42
C GLU A 48 -26.93 14.38 17.78
N ASP A 49 -26.96 14.06 19.08
CA ASP A 49 -26.50 12.80 19.68
C ASP A 49 -27.16 11.58 19.02
N ILE A 50 -26.52 11.01 18.00
CA ILE A 50 -26.82 9.65 17.53
C ILE A 50 -26.35 8.67 18.61
N LYS A 51 -27.23 8.41 19.58
CA LYS A 51 -27.08 7.32 20.55
C LYS A 51 -26.98 6.01 19.78
N ILE A 52 -25.78 5.45 19.76
CA ILE A 52 -25.53 4.08 19.30
C ILE A 52 -26.15 3.15 20.35
N ASP A 53 -27.27 2.51 20.02
CA ASP A 53 -27.83 1.43 20.83
C ASP A 53 -26.91 0.21 20.72
N ASP A 54 -26.34 -0.20 21.85
CA ASP A 54 -25.27 -1.19 21.95
C ASP A 54 -25.84 -2.63 21.96
N THR A 55 -26.77 -2.91 21.02
CA THR A 55 -27.41 -4.22 20.88
C THR A 55 -27.71 -4.61 19.42
N THR A 56 -26.70 -5.07 18.67
CA THR A 56 -26.88 -6.17 17.68
C THR A 56 -25.56 -6.75 17.18
N ASN A 57 -25.45 -8.08 17.20
CA ASN A 57 -24.54 -8.79 16.30
C ASN A 57 -25.08 -8.64 14.86
N LEU A 58 -24.67 -7.61 14.14
CA LEU A 58 -24.90 -7.55 12.69
C LEU A 58 -23.96 -8.52 11.98
N PRO A 59 -24.46 -9.32 11.01
CA PRO A 59 -23.62 -10.25 10.24
C PRO A 59 -22.58 -9.49 9.41
N MET A 60 -21.52 -10.19 8.99
CA MET A 60 -20.53 -9.65 8.05
C MET A 60 -21.25 -9.03 6.85
N THR A 61 -21.04 -7.73 6.69
CA THR A 61 -21.89 -6.89 5.85
C THR A 61 -21.47 -7.01 4.38
N ASP A 62 -22.44 -7.16 3.49
CA ASP A 62 -22.19 -7.24 2.04
C ASP A 62 -21.58 -5.95 1.47
N ALA A 63 -21.14 -6.01 0.20
CA ALA A 63 -20.55 -4.86 -0.48
C ALA A 63 -21.44 -3.59 -0.46
N ALA A 64 -22.77 -3.71 -0.46
CA ALA A 64 -23.65 -2.54 -0.42
C ALA A 64 -23.59 -1.84 0.94
N ALA A 65 -23.68 -2.59 2.03
CA ALA A 65 -23.55 -2.06 3.37
C ALA A 65 -22.14 -1.51 3.63
N ARG A 66 -21.09 -2.20 3.19
CA ARG A 66 -19.70 -1.72 3.29
C ARG A 66 -19.45 -0.46 2.46
N LEU A 67 -20.07 -0.32 1.27
CA LEU A 67 -20.05 0.91 0.47
C LEU A 67 -20.78 2.06 1.17
N VAL A 68 -21.95 1.84 1.77
CA VAL A 68 -22.66 2.89 2.54
C VAL A 68 -21.81 3.39 3.71
N VAL A 69 -21.15 2.46 4.43
CA VAL A 69 -20.21 2.78 5.51
C VAL A 69 -19.01 3.59 4.98
N ALA A 70 -18.45 3.23 3.83
CA ALA A 70 -17.37 3.97 3.17
C ALA A 70 -17.82 5.39 2.76
N CYS A 71 -18.99 5.51 2.12
CA CYS A 71 -19.62 6.77 1.74
C CYS A 71 -19.85 7.70 2.93
N ARG A 72 -20.46 7.22 4.03
CA ARG A 72 -20.71 8.01 5.25
C ARG A 72 -19.42 8.49 5.91
N LYS A 73 -18.36 7.68 5.90
CA LYS A 73 -17.00 8.07 6.34
C LYS A 73 -16.25 8.96 5.33
N ARG A 74 -16.78 9.14 4.12
CA ARG A 74 -16.12 9.76 2.96
C ARG A 74 -14.75 9.13 2.62
N PHE A 75 -14.57 7.85 2.95
CA PHE A 75 -13.36 7.08 2.68
C PHE A 75 -13.55 6.27 1.38
N PHE A 76 -12.64 6.40 0.42
CA PHE A 76 -12.74 5.67 -0.84
C PHE A 76 -12.65 4.15 -0.59
N PRO A 77 -13.62 3.34 -1.04
CA PRO A 77 -13.59 1.89 -0.81
C PRO A 77 -12.44 1.26 -1.58
N MET A 78 -11.47 0.69 -0.87
CA MET A 78 -10.36 -0.08 -1.43
C MET A 78 -10.71 -1.56 -1.63
N ASP A 79 -11.94 -1.96 -1.29
CA ASP A 79 -12.44 -3.33 -1.42
C ASP A 79 -12.73 -3.70 -2.88
N GLU A 80 -12.36 -4.92 -3.28
CA GLU A 80 -12.50 -5.38 -4.66
C GLU A 80 -13.96 -5.67 -5.04
N GLU A 81 -14.73 -6.28 -4.15
CA GLU A 81 -16.16 -6.60 -4.36
C GLU A 81 -16.93 -5.29 -4.60
N ILE A 82 -16.72 -4.28 -3.75
CA ILE A 82 -17.28 -2.94 -3.94
C ILE A 82 -16.80 -2.33 -5.27
N SER A 83 -15.51 -2.48 -5.59
CA SER A 83 -14.91 -1.90 -6.80
C SER A 83 -15.48 -2.51 -8.10
N HIS A 84 -15.74 -3.81 -8.09
CA HIS A 84 -16.29 -4.57 -9.21
C HIS A 84 -17.81 -4.38 -9.29
N THR A 85 -18.55 -4.78 -8.26
CA THR A 85 -20.03 -4.72 -8.21
C THR A 85 -20.55 -3.34 -8.55
N PHE A 86 -20.04 -2.30 -7.90
CA PHE A 86 -20.53 -0.93 -8.14
C PHE A 86 -19.83 -0.20 -9.30
N GLY A 87 -19.18 -0.92 -10.22
CA GLY A 87 -18.68 -0.35 -11.49
C GLY A 87 -17.52 0.65 -11.34
N PHE A 88 -16.76 0.65 -10.25
CA PHE A 88 -15.53 1.45 -10.19
C PHE A 88 -14.47 0.93 -11.18
N LYS A 89 -14.46 -0.39 -11.45
CA LYS A 89 -13.59 -1.02 -12.47
C LYS A 89 -13.93 -0.61 -13.91
N PHE A 90 -15.11 -0.02 -14.19
CA PHE A 90 -15.46 0.56 -15.50
C PHE A 90 -14.53 1.71 -15.91
N PHE A 91 -14.03 2.46 -14.92
CA PHE A 91 -13.21 3.64 -15.15
C PHE A 91 -11.73 3.29 -15.08
N ALA A 92 -10.96 3.67 -16.09
CA ALA A 92 -9.50 3.52 -16.05
C ALA A 92 -8.81 4.60 -15.19
N LYS A 93 -9.32 5.83 -15.24
CA LYS A 93 -8.74 6.98 -14.55
C LYS A 93 -9.25 7.06 -13.12
N GLY A 94 -8.34 7.24 -12.17
CA GLY A 94 -8.66 7.48 -10.76
C GLY A 94 -9.51 8.72 -10.53
N ALA A 95 -9.42 9.73 -11.40
CA ALA A 95 -10.29 10.92 -11.36
C ALA A 95 -11.77 10.57 -11.59
N ASP A 96 -12.05 9.70 -12.56
CA ASP A 96 -13.43 9.28 -12.86
C ASP A 96 -13.96 8.30 -11.79
N ARG A 97 -13.09 7.43 -11.23
CA ARG A 97 -13.42 6.62 -10.03
C ARG A 97 -13.77 7.50 -8.82
N ALA A 98 -12.99 8.54 -8.56
CA ALA A 98 -13.24 9.48 -7.48
C ALA A 98 -14.52 10.31 -7.72
N ARG A 99 -14.81 10.68 -8.97
CA ARG A 99 -16.08 11.31 -9.37
C ARG A 99 -17.27 10.40 -9.09
N LEU A 100 -17.19 9.12 -9.47
CA LEU A 100 -18.21 8.12 -9.16
C LEU A 100 -18.39 7.95 -7.64
N PHE A 101 -17.30 7.93 -6.87
CA PHE A 101 -17.37 7.84 -5.41
C PHE A 101 -18.03 9.08 -4.79
N ARG A 102 -17.73 10.29 -5.28
CA ARG A 102 -18.39 11.53 -4.84
C ARG A 102 -19.90 11.48 -5.07
N VAL A 103 -20.35 11.01 -6.23
CA VAL A 103 -21.78 10.79 -6.52
C VAL A 103 -22.40 9.84 -5.51
N LYS A 104 -21.78 8.67 -5.28
CA LYS A 104 -22.26 7.67 -4.31
C LYS A 104 -22.28 8.20 -2.88
N CYS A 105 -21.26 8.95 -2.46
CA CYS A 105 -21.25 9.65 -1.18
C CYS A 105 -22.47 10.56 -1.06
N HIS A 106 -22.68 11.42 -2.06
CA HIS A 106 -23.74 12.42 -2.02
C HIS A 106 -25.13 11.76 -1.89
N ILE A 107 -25.46 10.78 -2.74
CA ILE A 107 -26.77 10.12 -2.69
C ILE A 107 -27.00 9.34 -1.37
N VAL A 108 -25.94 8.77 -0.78
CA VAL A 108 -26.02 8.09 0.53
C VAL A 108 -26.26 9.08 1.67
N HIS A 109 -25.66 10.28 1.61
CA HIS A 109 -25.97 11.35 2.57
C HIS A 109 -27.38 11.93 2.34
N SER A 110 -27.88 11.93 1.09
CA SER A 110 -29.27 12.29 0.76
C SER A 110 -30.31 11.18 1.07
N GLY A 111 -29.92 10.14 1.81
CA GLY A 111 -30.84 9.11 2.32
C GLY A 111 -30.90 7.79 1.54
N THR A 112 -30.03 7.58 0.53
CA THR A 112 -29.96 6.27 -0.14
C THR A 112 -29.43 5.20 0.81
N ALA A 113 -30.25 4.19 1.10
CA ALA A 113 -29.89 3.05 1.94
C ALA A 113 -29.10 1.99 1.16
N ASP A 114 -28.43 1.09 1.88
CA ASP A 114 -27.73 -0.07 1.32
C ASP A 114 -28.69 -1.01 0.58
N GLU A 115 -29.91 -1.19 1.07
CA GLU A 115 -30.97 -1.97 0.41
C GLU A 115 -31.30 -1.45 -1.00
N GLN A 116 -31.29 -0.13 -1.20
CA GLN A 116 -31.57 0.46 -2.52
C GLN A 116 -30.39 0.27 -3.48
N LEU A 117 -29.15 0.33 -2.96
CA LEU A 117 -27.94 0.05 -3.71
C LEU A 117 -27.81 -1.44 -4.07
N ARG A 118 -28.18 -2.32 -3.14
CA ARG A 118 -28.27 -3.79 -3.30
C ARG A 118 -29.26 -4.13 -4.40
N LYS A 119 -30.50 -3.67 -4.28
CA LYS A 119 -31.54 -3.89 -5.30
C LYS A 119 -31.15 -3.35 -6.68
N ALA A 120 -30.61 -2.13 -6.78
CA ALA A 120 -30.15 -1.60 -8.08
C ALA A 120 -28.92 -2.34 -8.64
N CYS A 121 -28.23 -3.17 -7.84
CA CYS A 121 -27.22 -4.09 -8.34
C CYS A 121 -27.82 -5.43 -8.80
N GLU A 122 -28.88 -5.91 -8.14
CA GLU A 122 -29.62 -7.11 -8.52
C GLU A 122 -30.42 -6.91 -9.83
N ASP A 123 -31.02 -5.73 -10.01
CA ASP A 123 -31.83 -5.36 -11.19
C ASP A 123 -30.98 -4.82 -12.38
N ASP A 124 -29.65 -4.68 -12.23
CA ASP A 124 -28.69 -3.97 -13.14
C ASP A 124 -28.98 -2.47 -13.37
N ASP A 125 -29.96 -1.90 -12.66
CA ASP A 125 -30.40 -0.49 -12.72
C ASP A 125 -29.45 0.51 -12.03
N LEU A 126 -28.20 0.14 -11.71
CA LEU A 126 -27.26 0.99 -10.96
C LEU A 126 -27.05 2.35 -11.63
N GLN A 127 -26.87 2.38 -12.96
CA GLN A 127 -26.70 3.65 -13.70
C GLN A 127 -27.95 4.53 -13.57
N GLU A 128 -29.15 3.95 -13.66
CA GLU A 128 -30.41 4.67 -13.54
C GLU A 128 -30.65 5.21 -12.13
N LEU A 129 -30.36 4.41 -11.09
CA LEU A 129 -30.42 4.85 -9.69
C LEU A 129 -29.50 6.06 -9.46
N LEU A 130 -28.25 6.00 -9.91
CA LEU A 130 -27.29 7.10 -9.75
C LEU A 130 -27.78 8.37 -10.48
N ILE A 131 -28.25 8.25 -11.73
CA ILE A 131 -28.78 9.37 -12.52
C ILE A 131 -30.04 9.97 -11.85
N SER A 132 -31.01 9.13 -11.48
CA SER A 132 -32.27 9.52 -10.84
C SER A 132 -32.01 10.29 -9.56
N SER A 133 -31.10 9.79 -8.72
CA SER A 133 -30.71 10.43 -7.48
C SER A 133 -29.95 11.74 -7.72
N CYS A 134 -29.00 11.79 -8.66
CA CYS A 134 -28.31 13.05 -9.02
C CYS A 134 -29.27 14.16 -9.47
N ASN A 135 -30.30 13.82 -10.26
CA ASN A 135 -31.31 14.80 -10.68
C ASN A 135 -32.15 15.32 -9.49
N LYS A 136 -32.45 14.46 -8.50
CA LYS A 136 -33.20 14.85 -7.29
C LYS A 136 -32.38 15.73 -6.35
N THR A 137 -31.06 15.54 -6.31
CA THR A 137 -30.16 16.24 -5.37
C THR A 137 -29.38 17.41 -5.99
N GLY A 138 -29.72 17.82 -7.22
CA GLY A 138 -29.13 18.99 -7.88
C GLY A 138 -27.77 18.76 -8.56
N LEU A 139 -27.31 17.51 -8.66
CA LEU A 139 -26.05 17.14 -9.34
C LEU A 139 -26.23 16.99 -10.86
N ALA A 140 -26.74 18.02 -11.54
CA ALA A 140 -27.06 17.98 -12.96
C ALA A 140 -25.86 17.59 -13.86
N ASP A 141 -24.67 18.12 -13.58
CA ASP A 141 -23.45 17.82 -14.36
C ASP A 141 -22.95 16.39 -14.18
N ASP A 142 -23.13 15.80 -12.99
CA ASP A 142 -22.80 14.40 -12.73
C ASP A 142 -23.87 13.47 -13.32
N ALA A 143 -25.15 13.86 -13.32
CA ALA A 143 -26.21 13.15 -14.04
C ALA A 143 -25.99 13.15 -15.56
N ALA A 144 -25.57 14.28 -16.13
CA ALA A 144 -25.25 14.40 -17.56
C ALA A 144 -24.01 13.57 -17.93
N TRP A 145 -22.97 13.59 -17.09
CA TRP A 145 -21.80 12.73 -17.26
C TRP A 145 -22.16 11.25 -17.22
N LEU A 146 -22.92 10.79 -16.22
CA LEU A 146 -23.37 9.39 -16.11
C LEU A 146 -24.18 8.95 -17.34
N LYS A 147 -25.09 9.78 -17.85
CA LYS A 147 -25.85 9.51 -19.09
C LYS A 147 -24.97 9.35 -20.34
N GLY A 148 -23.77 9.95 -20.35
CA GLY A 148 -22.81 9.84 -21.44
C GLY A 148 -21.98 8.55 -21.44
N LEU A 149 -22.07 7.72 -20.39
CA LEU A 149 -21.26 6.52 -20.24
C LEU A 149 -21.96 5.31 -20.89
N GLN A 150 -21.53 4.97 -22.11
CA GLN A 150 -21.98 3.75 -22.79
C GLN A 150 -21.38 2.50 -22.12
N GLY A 151 -22.23 1.55 -21.73
CA GLY A 151 -21.79 0.27 -21.14
C GLY A 151 -21.39 0.34 -19.66
N PHE A 152 -21.68 1.43 -18.95
CA PHE A 152 -21.53 1.49 -17.50
C PHE A 152 -22.72 0.80 -16.82
N SER A 153 -22.47 -0.35 -16.19
CA SER A 153 -23.47 -1.17 -15.49
C SER A 153 -22.86 -1.83 -14.23
N VAL A 154 -23.62 -2.67 -13.55
CA VAL A 154 -23.11 -3.48 -12.43
C VAL A 154 -22.03 -4.43 -12.94
N ASN A 155 -20.98 -4.67 -12.16
CA ASN A 155 -19.84 -5.52 -12.52
C ASN A 155 -19.05 -5.07 -13.78
N SER A 156 -19.40 -3.93 -14.40
CA SER A 156 -18.78 -3.47 -15.64
C SER A 156 -17.30 -3.14 -15.47
N GLN A 157 -16.49 -3.60 -16.43
CA GLN A 157 -15.04 -3.42 -16.46
C GLN A 157 -14.65 -2.50 -17.60
N CYS A 158 -13.56 -1.74 -17.43
CA CYS A 158 -13.11 -0.78 -18.43
C CYS A 158 -12.68 -1.49 -19.72
N PRO A 159 -13.41 -1.33 -20.85
CA PRO A 159 -13.12 -2.06 -22.09
C PRO A 159 -11.81 -1.61 -22.76
N VAL A 160 -11.17 -0.55 -22.25
CA VAL A 160 -10.00 0.12 -22.82
C VAL A 160 -8.79 0.01 -21.88
N PHE A 161 -8.87 -0.71 -20.75
CA PHE A 161 -7.80 -0.69 -19.74
C PHE A 161 -6.46 -1.22 -20.28
N GLY A 162 -6.47 -2.29 -21.08
CA GLY A 162 -5.29 -2.78 -21.80
C GLY A 162 -4.75 -1.75 -22.80
N ASN A 163 -5.64 -1.18 -23.63
CA ASN A 163 -5.28 -0.16 -24.61
C ASN A 163 -4.67 1.09 -23.97
N ILE A 164 -5.06 1.45 -22.74
CA ILE A 164 -4.49 2.60 -22.04
C ILE A 164 -3.02 2.37 -21.63
N PHE A 165 -2.64 1.14 -21.30
CA PHE A 165 -1.22 0.80 -21.17
C PHE A 165 -0.53 0.87 -22.55
N CYS A 166 -1.20 0.47 -23.63
CA CYS A 166 -0.67 0.62 -25.00
C CYS A 166 -0.58 2.09 -25.46
N ASP A 167 -1.48 2.97 -25.03
CA ASP A 167 -1.48 4.41 -25.33
C ASP A 167 -0.36 5.14 -24.56
N VAL A 168 -0.13 4.75 -23.30
CA VAL A 168 1.02 5.24 -22.52
C VAL A 168 2.31 4.65 -23.05
N ALA A 169 2.34 3.40 -23.51
CA ALA A 169 3.55 2.78 -24.08
C ALA A 169 3.88 3.29 -25.49
N SER A 170 2.91 3.53 -26.36
CA SER A 170 3.12 4.02 -27.75
C SER A 170 3.68 5.45 -27.83
N GLN A 171 3.61 6.20 -26.73
CA GLN A 171 4.33 7.47 -26.57
C GLN A 171 5.85 7.29 -26.42
N TRP A 172 6.34 6.06 -26.18
CA TRP A 172 7.75 5.76 -25.85
C TRP A 172 8.34 4.57 -26.63
N CYS A 173 7.50 3.64 -27.10
CA CYS A 173 7.86 2.50 -27.92
C CYS A 173 7.35 2.70 -29.37
N PRO A 174 8.10 2.25 -30.40
CA PRO A 174 7.57 2.12 -31.75
C PRO A 174 6.27 1.28 -31.75
N PRO A 175 5.28 1.60 -32.61
CA PRO A 175 3.97 0.95 -32.58
C PRO A 175 3.99 -0.58 -32.66
N GLN A 176 5.04 -1.18 -33.23
CA GLN A 176 5.18 -2.64 -33.33
C GLN A 176 5.47 -3.35 -32.00
N LEU A 177 5.81 -2.63 -30.91
CA LEU A 177 5.96 -3.23 -29.58
C LEU A 177 4.65 -3.30 -28.79
N CYS A 178 3.57 -2.64 -29.25
CA CYS A 178 2.36 -2.44 -28.45
C CYS A 178 1.54 -3.70 -28.17
N ASP A 179 1.80 -4.81 -28.87
CA ASP A 179 1.06 -6.07 -28.70
C ASP A 179 1.73 -7.05 -27.70
N THR A 180 2.92 -6.74 -27.18
CA THR A 180 3.71 -7.65 -26.30
C THR A 180 4.33 -6.95 -25.07
N ILE A 181 3.86 -5.76 -24.73
CA ILE A 181 4.63 -4.74 -23.97
C ILE A 181 5.19 -5.22 -22.62
N MET A 182 4.37 -5.82 -21.75
CA MET A 182 4.71 -5.87 -20.32
C MET A 182 5.64 -7.02 -19.92
N THR A 183 5.68 -8.13 -20.65
CA THR A 183 6.60 -9.25 -20.37
C THR A 183 8.02 -8.98 -20.85
N ASP A 184 8.18 -8.06 -21.79
CA ASP A 184 9.40 -7.90 -22.58
C ASP A 184 10.24 -6.71 -22.11
N ILE A 185 9.66 -5.77 -21.35
CA ILE A 185 10.42 -4.74 -20.63
C ILE A 185 11.35 -5.42 -19.62
N ARG A 186 12.65 -5.39 -19.91
CA ARG A 186 13.75 -5.82 -19.05
C ARG A 186 14.67 -4.61 -18.76
N PRO A 187 15.32 -4.55 -17.58
CA PRO A 187 15.19 -5.46 -16.43
C PRO A 187 13.85 -5.29 -15.69
N LEU A 188 13.58 -6.14 -14.69
CA LEU A 188 12.34 -6.10 -13.90
C LEU A 188 12.11 -4.73 -13.23
N ALA A 189 13.18 -4.10 -12.72
CA ALA A 189 13.11 -2.76 -12.13
C ALA A 189 12.57 -1.69 -13.11
N LYS A 190 12.93 -1.79 -14.40
CA LYS A 190 12.43 -0.86 -15.44
C LYS A 190 10.93 -1.05 -15.71
N ARG A 191 10.45 -2.29 -15.59
CA ARG A 191 9.03 -2.64 -15.68
C ARG A 191 8.24 -2.12 -14.48
N GLN A 192 8.76 -2.29 -13.26
CA GLN A 192 8.14 -1.75 -12.04
C GLN A 192 8.04 -0.22 -12.10
N ALA A 193 9.09 0.46 -12.57
CA ALA A 193 9.09 1.89 -12.82
C ALA A 193 8.03 2.32 -13.86
N PHE A 194 7.86 1.56 -14.95
CA PHE A 194 6.84 1.82 -15.97
C PHE A 194 5.39 1.58 -15.47
N VAL A 195 5.17 0.52 -14.68
CA VAL A 195 3.89 0.28 -14.00
C VAL A 195 3.54 1.48 -13.11
N PHE A 196 4.48 1.93 -12.28
CA PHE A 196 4.28 3.10 -11.43
C PHE A 196 4.00 4.37 -12.24
N TRP A 197 4.75 4.59 -13.31
CA TRP A 197 4.57 5.73 -14.19
C TRP A 197 3.14 5.77 -14.74
N THR A 198 2.65 4.62 -15.19
CA THR A 198 1.28 4.49 -15.70
C THR A 198 0.24 4.71 -14.61
N GLN A 199 0.45 4.14 -13.42
CA GLN A 199 -0.41 4.41 -12.24
C GLN A 199 -0.52 5.91 -11.96
N MET A 200 0.59 6.64 -11.90
CA MET A 200 0.60 8.09 -11.66
C MET A 200 -0.10 8.89 -12.76
N LYS A 201 0.09 8.54 -14.04
CA LYS A 201 -0.63 9.18 -15.17
C LYS A 201 -2.13 8.93 -15.12
N LEU A 202 -2.56 7.76 -14.61
CA LEU A 202 -3.96 7.43 -14.37
C LEU A 202 -4.51 7.97 -13.04
N GLY A 203 -3.68 8.59 -12.20
CA GLY A 203 -4.07 9.09 -10.88
C GLY A 203 -4.34 8.00 -9.84
N LEU A 204 -3.86 6.79 -10.09
CA LEU A 204 -3.88 5.64 -9.19
C LEU A 204 -2.77 5.78 -8.12
N ILE A 205 -2.81 4.92 -7.11
CA ILE A 205 -1.80 4.79 -6.05
C ILE A 205 -1.41 3.31 -5.97
N PRO A 206 -0.13 2.95 -5.76
CA PRO A 206 0.26 1.56 -5.51
C PRO A 206 -0.44 1.00 -4.28
N ASN A 207 -1.06 -0.17 -4.42
CA ASN A 207 -1.69 -0.85 -3.30
C ASN A 207 -0.63 -1.50 -2.38
N VAL A 208 -1.01 -1.83 -1.15
CA VAL A 208 -0.09 -2.33 -0.10
C VAL A 208 0.68 -3.60 -0.48
N ASP A 209 0.09 -4.45 -1.30
CA ASP A 209 0.68 -5.69 -1.83
C ASP A 209 1.71 -5.45 -2.95
N GLU A 210 1.74 -4.26 -3.54
CA GLU A 210 2.67 -3.89 -4.60
C GLU A 210 4.04 -3.49 -4.05
N ASP A 211 5.11 -3.96 -4.71
CA ASP A 211 6.49 -3.60 -4.34
C ASP A 211 6.72 -2.07 -4.40
N ASN A 212 6.13 -1.40 -5.40
CA ASN A 212 6.11 0.06 -5.55
C ASN A 212 5.55 0.83 -4.33
N TRP A 213 4.76 0.20 -3.46
CA TRP A 213 4.27 0.85 -2.23
C TRP A 213 5.39 1.12 -1.23
N ILE A 214 6.42 0.26 -1.16
CA ILE A 214 7.63 0.47 -0.36
C ILE A 214 8.71 1.15 -1.21
N ASP A 215 8.97 0.64 -2.41
CA ASP A 215 10.07 1.08 -3.28
C ASP A 215 9.99 2.57 -3.67
N LEU A 216 8.79 3.16 -3.61
CA LEU A 216 8.53 4.59 -3.86
C LEU A 216 7.90 5.32 -2.67
N GLY A 217 7.95 4.70 -1.48
CA GLY A 217 7.72 5.35 -0.19
C GLY A 217 6.28 5.59 0.21
N PHE A 218 5.27 5.10 -0.53
CA PHE A 218 3.85 5.26 -0.18
C PHE A 218 3.51 4.66 1.19
N CYS A 219 4.28 3.67 1.64
CA CYS A 219 4.22 3.14 2.99
C CYS A 219 4.47 4.21 4.07
N THR A 220 5.29 5.24 3.84
CA THR A 220 5.60 6.26 4.86
C THR A 220 4.51 7.33 5.02
N ALA A 221 3.38 7.20 4.33
CA ALA A 221 2.24 8.09 4.46
C ALA A 221 1.31 7.62 5.62
N PRO A 222 1.25 8.32 6.76
CA PRO A 222 0.49 7.87 7.94
C PRO A 222 -1.04 7.91 7.76
N ASN A 223 -1.52 8.59 6.73
CA ASN A 223 -2.94 8.75 6.44
C ASN A 223 -3.19 9.07 4.96
N TRP A 224 -4.47 9.08 4.58
CA TRP A 224 -4.90 9.32 3.20
C TRP A 224 -4.49 10.69 2.63
N GLN A 225 -4.45 11.74 3.45
CA GLN A 225 -4.02 13.08 3.01
C GLN A 225 -2.53 13.07 2.62
N SER A 226 -1.66 12.49 3.47
CA SER A 226 -0.23 12.33 3.17
C SER A 226 0.00 11.47 1.93
N LEU A 227 -0.81 10.44 1.72
CA LEU A 227 -0.74 9.52 0.58
C LEU A 227 -1.20 10.20 -0.73
N LEU A 228 -2.24 11.03 -0.69
CA LEU A 228 -2.63 11.89 -1.81
C LEU A 228 -1.56 12.95 -2.13
N HIS A 229 -0.95 13.55 -1.11
CA HIS A 229 0.15 14.50 -1.26
C HIS A 229 1.36 13.82 -1.92
N MET A 230 1.71 12.60 -1.50
CA MET A 230 2.80 11.83 -2.11
C MET A 230 2.51 11.45 -3.56
N ARG A 231 1.27 11.04 -3.89
CA ARG A 231 0.82 10.87 -5.29
C ARG A 231 1.00 12.17 -6.10
N ARG A 232 0.66 13.34 -5.53
CA ARG A 232 0.83 14.65 -6.16
C ARG A 232 2.31 14.97 -6.41
N ALA A 233 3.16 14.73 -5.42
CA ALA A 233 4.60 14.95 -5.49
C ALA A 233 5.25 14.08 -6.58
N HIS A 234 5.00 12.77 -6.57
CA HIS A 234 5.46 11.85 -7.61
C HIS A 234 4.89 12.22 -8.99
N ARG A 235 3.59 12.54 -9.11
CA ARG A 235 3.02 12.97 -10.40
C ARG A 235 3.74 14.21 -10.96
N LYS A 236 4.06 15.21 -10.13
CA LYS A 236 4.88 16.37 -10.53
C LYS A 236 6.25 15.93 -11.03
N LEU A 237 6.95 15.06 -10.28
CA LEU A 237 8.25 14.53 -10.70
C LEU A 237 8.19 13.85 -12.08
N LEU A 238 7.17 13.01 -12.31
CA LEU A 238 6.93 12.31 -13.58
C LEU A 238 6.38 13.19 -14.72
N HIS A 239 6.25 14.50 -14.49
CA HIS A 239 6.07 15.49 -15.57
C HIS A 239 7.37 16.16 -15.97
N GLU A 240 8.36 16.25 -15.07
CA GLU A 240 9.64 16.94 -15.29
C GLU A 240 10.79 16.00 -15.71
N THR A 241 10.67 14.69 -15.47
CA THR A 241 11.69 13.67 -15.81
C THR A 241 11.28 12.77 -16.99
N CYS A 242 12.17 11.87 -17.41
CA CYS A 242 11.88 10.79 -18.36
C CYS A 242 11.92 9.41 -17.66
N LEU A 243 11.38 8.38 -18.31
CA LEU A 243 11.31 7.03 -17.73
C LEU A 243 12.68 6.45 -17.35
N ASP A 244 13.70 6.64 -18.20
CA ASP A 244 15.05 6.09 -17.95
C ASP A 244 15.72 6.75 -16.75
N GLU A 245 15.56 8.06 -16.58
CA GLU A 245 16.07 8.77 -15.42
C GLU A 245 15.35 8.34 -14.14
N PHE A 246 14.01 8.24 -14.17
CA PHE A 246 13.24 7.79 -13.01
C PHE A 246 13.53 6.34 -12.61
N TRP A 247 13.62 5.43 -13.59
CA TRP A 247 14.02 4.04 -13.34
C TRP A 247 15.44 3.95 -12.75
N SER A 248 16.39 4.73 -13.29
CA SER A 248 17.72 4.83 -12.71
C SER A 248 17.68 5.34 -11.27
N ALA A 249 16.84 6.34 -10.97
CA ALA A 249 16.71 6.90 -9.63
C ALA A 249 16.10 5.94 -8.60
N ILE A 250 15.16 5.07 -9.01
CA ILE A 250 14.70 3.94 -8.18
C ILE A 250 15.87 2.99 -7.90
N THR A 251 16.50 2.51 -8.98
CA THR A 251 17.53 1.46 -8.92
C THR A 251 18.71 1.84 -8.03
N HIS A 252 19.10 3.12 -8.01
CA HIS A 252 20.23 3.63 -7.24
C HIS A 252 19.83 4.30 -5.91
N SER A 253 18.55 4.26 -5.51
CA SER A 253 18.04 4.97 -4.31
C SER A 253 18.33 6.49 -4.32
N THR A 254 18.21 7.12 -5.48
CA THR A 254 18.45 8.56 -5.67
C THR A 254 17.18 9.37 -5.96
N ILE A 255 15.99 8.80 -5.73
CA ILE A 255 14.70 9.51 -5.82
C ILE A 255 14.71 10.88 -5.10
N PRO A 256 15.26 11.05 -3.87
CA PRO A 256 15.28 12.36 -3.21
C PRO A 256 16.21 13.38 -3.88
N PHE A 257 17.22 12.92 -4.61
CA PHE A 257 18.09 13.76 -5.45
C PHE A 257 17.39 14.11 -6.77
N LEU A 258 16.57 13.21 -7.33
CA LEU A 258 15.75 13.52 -8.51
C LEU A 258 14.71 14.61 -8.20
N PHE A 259 14.03 14.53 -7.04
CA PHE A 259 13.19 15.64 -6.54
C PHE A 259 13.97 16.96 -6.42
N GLU A 260 15.21 16.91 -5.92
CA GLU A 260 16.07 18.09 -5.75
C GLU A 260 16.52 18.68 -7.10
N LYS A 261 16.93 17.83 -8.05
CA LYS A 261 17.30 18.20 -9.43
C LYS A 261 16.19 19.00 -10.14
N HIS A 262 14.94 18.60 -9.95
CA HIS A 262 13.78 19.26 -10.56
C HIS A 262 13.16 20.38 -9.69
N GLY A 263 13.82 20.81 -8.61
CA GLY A 263 13.35 21.89 -7.73
C GLY A 263 12.13 21.54 -6.87
N LEU A 264 11.78 20.26 -6.78
CA LEU A 264 10.60 19.74 -6.09
C LEU A 264 10.88 19.28 -4.64
N SER A 265 12.05 19.60 -4.07
CA SER A 265 12.44 19.24 -2.68
C SER A 265 11.36 19.58 -1.63
N ASN A 266 10.66 20.70 -1.81
CA ASN A 266 9.61 21.14 -0.89
C ASN A 266 8.39 20.20 -0.88
N GLU A 267 8.10 19.50 -1.98
CA GLU A 267 7.00 18.52 -2.05
C GLU A 267 7.29 17.26 -1.21
N ILE A 268 8.53 17.00 -0.81
CA ILE A 268 8.92 15.82 -0.02
C ILE A 268 9.47 16.17 1.37
N ALA A 269 9.68 17.47 1.66
CA ALA A 269 10.30 17.92 2.91
C ALA A 269 9.46 17.60 4.16
N GLY A 270 8.13 17.63 4.05
CA GLY A 270 7.20 17.30 5.14
C GLY A 270 6.81 15.83 5.25
N LEU A 271 7.28 14.96 4.34
CA LEU A 271 6.92 13.54 4.35
C LEU A 271 7.76 12.78 5.39
N ARG A 272 7.10 12.35 6.49
CA ARG A 272 7.69 11.52 7.54
C ARG A 272 8.42 10.31 6.93
N ASN A 273 9.64 10.06 7.39
CA ASN A 273 10.49 8.89 7.06
C ASN A 273 10.82 8.66 5.56
N PHE A 274 10.13 9.32 4.62
CA PHE A 274 10.32 9.21 3.17
C PHE A 274 11.77 9.44 2.72
N ARG A 275 12.38 10.57 3.10
CA ARG A 275 13.76 10.89 2.70
C ARG A 275 14.81 9.96 3.33
N GLY A 276 14.46 9.26 4.41
CA GLY A 276 15.29 8.19 4.99
C GLY A 276 15.21 6.94 4.12
N LEU A 277 14.01 6.37 4.01
CA LEU A 277 13.75 5.15 3.22
C LEU A 277 14.24 5.27 1.77
N MET A 278 13.88 6.35 1.07
CA MET A 278 14.23 6.54 -0.34
C MET A 278 15.73 6.70 -0.65
N LYS A 279 16.60 6.85 0.36
CA LYS A 279 18.07 6.81 0.20
C LYS A 279 18.65 5.40 0.25
N VAL A 280 17.91 4.43 0.79
CA VAL A 280 18.40 3.09 1.08
C VAL A 280 17.57 1.99 0.42
N VAL A 281 16.31 2.26 0.07
CA VAL A 281 15.31 1.25 -0.33
C VAL A 281 15.74 0.28 -1.43
N GLY A 282 16.47 0.73 -2.45
CA GLY A 282 16.98 -0.12 -3.54
C GLY A 282 18.19 -0.99 -3.15
N GLN A 283 18.65 -0.89 -1.91
CA GLN A 283 19.78 -1.63 -1.34
C GLN A 283 19.37 -2.45 -0.13
N SER A 284 18.84 -1.78 0.90
CA SER A 284 18.33 -2.37 2.13
C SER A 284 17.43 -1.38 2.86
N TYR A 285 16.42 -1.88 3.58
CA TYR A 285 15.51 -1.04 4.37
C TYR A 285 15.05 -1.76 5.64
N GLU A 286 14.55 -1.02 6.61
CA GLU A 286 14.13 -1.55 7.91
C GLU A 286 12.97 -2.53 7.77
N SER A 287 13.02 -3.66 8.48
CA SER A 287 12.00 -4.72 8.40
C SER A 287 10.60 -4.26 8.79
N VAL A 288 10.48 -3.14 9.52
CA VAL A 288 9.20 -2.50 9.88
C VAL A 288 8.34 -2.16 8.66
N TRP A 289 8.94 -1.86 7.50
CA TRP A 289 8.17 -1.54 6.29
C TRP A 289 7.42 -2.76 5.76
N GLN A 290 8.01 -3.96 5.88
CA GLN A 290 7.34 -5.23 5.56
C GLN A 290 6.43 -5.71 6.70
N LEU A 291 6.72 -5.36 7.96
CA LEU A 291 5.77 -5.56 9.06
C LEU A 291 4.48 -4.78 8.80
N MET A 292 4.60 -3.54 8.33
CA MET A 292 3.45 -2.68 8.04
C MET A 292 2.67 -3.18 6.83
N ARG A 293 3.35 -3.65 5.76
CA ARG A 293 2.69 -4.41 4.67
C ARG A 293 1.92 -5.60 5.22
N TYR A 294 2.56 -6.45 6.03
CA TYR A 294 1.93 -7.65 6.60
C TYR A 294 0.78 -7.32 7.54
N ALA A 295 0.87 -6.26 8.34
CA ALA A 295 -0.24 -5.80 9.18
C ALA A 295 -1.48 -5.46 8.32
N GLN A 296 -1.27 -4.72 7.23
CA GLN A 296 -2.34 -4.16 6.38
C GLN A 296 -2.81 -5.07 5.23
N TRP A 297 -2.13 -6.18 4.92
CA TRP A 297 -2.47 -7.07 3.80
C TRP A 297 -2.55 -8.55 4.19
N GLU A 298 -3.68 -9.20 3.90
CA GLU A 298 -3.92 -10.60 4.28
C GLU A 298 -3.35 -11.64 3.30
N GLY A 299 -2.88 -11.24 2.12
CA GLY A 299 -2.55 -12.18 1.03
C GLY A 299 -1.33 -13.08 1.24
N THR A 300 -0.45 -12.78 2.21
CA THR A 300 0.73 -13.63 2.53
C THR A 300 1.02 -13.69 4.02
N GLY A 301 1.76 -14.72 4.46
CA GLY A 301 2.40 -14.74 5.77
C GLY A 301 3.52 -13.70 5.91
N PRO A 302 4.06 -13.49 7.12
CA PRO A 302 5.17 -12.56 7.33
C PRO A 302 6.43 -13.07 6.64
N VAL A 303 7.20 -12.16 6.02
CA VAL A 303 8.56 -12.49 5.56
C VAL A 303 9.46 -12.84 6.75
N SER A 304 10.51 -13.65 6.55
CA SER A 304 11.32 -14.21 7.65
C SER A 304 11.87 -13.15 8.62
N ALA A 305 12.34 -12.01 8.11
CA ALA A 305 12.78 -10.88 8.94
C ALA A 305 11.65 -10.40 9.86
N VAL A 306 10.45 -10.15 9.33
CA VAL A 306 9.28 -9.76 10.12
C VAL A 306 8.91 -10.84 11.14
N ALA A 307 9.02 -12.11 10.76
CA ALA A 307 8.66 -13.22 11.64
C ALA A 307 9.57 -13.31 12.89
N VAL A 308 10.88 -13.11 12.70
CA VAL A 308 11.90 -13.12 13.76
C VAL A 308 11.87 -11.83 14.56
N ASP A 309 12.00 -10.68 13.89
CA ASP A 309 12.15 -9.37 14.52
C ASP A 309 10.97 -9.01 15.42
N TYR A 310 9.74 -9.27 14.93
CA TYR A 310 8.50 -8.82 15.57
C TYR A 310 7.74 -9.94 16.29
N GLY A 311 8.38 -11.09 16.49
CA GLY A 311 7.93 -12.12 17.43
C GLY A 311 6.86 -13.10 16.92
N PHE A 312 6.55 -13.09 15.61
CA PHE A 312 5.62 -14.09 15.06
C PHE A 312 6.14 -15.52 15.12
N MET A 313 7.46 -15.74 15.20
CA MET A 313 8.06 -17.05 15.49
C MET A 313 7.65 -17.62 16.87
N ASN A 314 7.29 -16.76 17.84
CA ASN A 314 6.84 -17.20 19.16
C ASN A 314 5.37 -17.67 19.16
N CYS A 315 4.63 -17.42 18.08
CA CYS A 315 3.19 -17.69 18.00
C CYS A 315 2.91 -19.17 17.68
N LYS A 316 2.48 -19.92 18.70
CA LYS A 316 2.13 -21.36 18.60
C LYS A 316 0.76 -21.65 17.98
N THR A 317 -0.05 -20.62 17.76
CA THR A 317 -1.43 -20.76 17.24
C THR A 317 -1.78 -19.64 16.25
N PRO A 318 -2.67 -19.89 15.26
CA PRO A 318 -3.18 -18.85 14.37
C PRO A 318 -3.82 -17.67 15.12
N ARG A 319 -4.49 -17.94 16.26
CA ARG A 319 -5.12 -16.90 17.10
C ARG A 319 -4.10 -15.97 17.75
N GLN A 320 -2.93 -16.48 18.17
CA GLN A 320 -1.83 -15.63 18.65
C GLN A 320 -1.26 -14.79 17.51
N ARG A 321 -1.03 -15.40 16.34
CA ARG A 321 -0.53 -14.70 15.13
C ARG A 321 -1.46 -13.56 14.72
N GLN A 322 -2.78 -13.79 14.69
CA GLN A 322 -3.76 -12.75 14.34
C GLN A 322 -3.82 -11.62 15.39
N ARG A 323 -3.76 -11.94 16.69
CA ARG A 323 -3.71 -10.90 17.75
C ARG A 323 -2.44 -10.06 17.69
N LEU A 324 -1.30 -10.69 17.43
CA LEU A 324 -0.03 -10.00 17.27
C LEU A 324 -0.01 -9.14 15.99
N ARG A 325 -0.64 -9.62 14.91
CA ARG A 325 -0.84 -8.82 13.69
C ARG A 325 -1.74 -7.61 13.94
N GLN A 326 -2.85 -7.78 14.66
CA GLN A 326 -3.75 -6.69 15.04
C GLN A 326 -3.05 -5.64 15.91
N LEU A 327 -2.23 -6.05 16.89
CA LEU A 327 -1.41 -5.15 17.71
C LEU A 327 -0.59 -4.16 16.85
N TYR A 328 0.07 -4.67 15.81
CA TYR A 328 0.85 -3.84 14.90
C TYR A 328 -0.04 -3.02 13.95
N ALA A 329 -1.16 -3.57 13.47
CA ALA A 329 -2.14 -2.80 12.70
C ALA A 329 -2.67 -1.59 13.49
N ASP A 330 -3.03 -1.78 14.77
CA ASP A 330 -3.50 -0.74 15.68
C ASP A 330 -2.40 0.32 15.93
N TYR A 331 -1.13 -0.08 16.02
CA TYR A 331 0.02 0.82 16.14
C TYR A 331 0.15 1.75 14.93
N PHE A 332 0.09 1.20 13.72
CA PHE A 332 0.16 2.00 12.49
C PHE A 332 -1.12 2.85 12.28
N ALA A 333 -2.30 2.33 12.60
CA ALA A 333 -3.57 3.05 12.51
C ALA A 333 -3.63 4.26 13.47
N LYS A 334 -3.01 4.18 14.65
CA LYS A 334 -2.80 5.33 15.56
C LYS A 334 -1.74 6.33 15.05
N GLY A 335 -1.23 6.19 13.81
CA GLY A 335 -0.27 7.10 13.20
C GLY A 335 1.10 7.15 13.90
N LYS A 336 1.47 6.11 14.66
CA LYS A 336 2.74 6.04 15.39
C LYS A 336 3.93 5.91 14.42
N ASP A 337 5.15 6.08 14.94
CA ASP A 337 6.38 6.24 14.15
C ASP A 337 7.07 4.90 13.87
N GLU A 338 7.15 4.52 12.60
CA GLU A 338 7.63 3.21 12.15
C GLU A 338 9.10 2.99 12.54
N ILE A 339 9.93 4.03 12.41
CA ILE A 339 11.36 3.95 12.74
C ILE A 339 11.58 3.80 14.25
N LYS A 340 10.71 4.38 15.09
CA LYS A 340 10.80 4.17 16.54
C LYS A 340 10.44 2.73 16.94
N LEU A 341 9.46 2.12 16.27
CA LEU A 341 9.14 0.70 16.46
C LEU A 341 10.31 -0.21 16.03
N HIS A 342 10.94 0.09 14.89
CA HIS A 342 12.16 -0.62 14.47
C HIS A 342 13.29 -0.46 15.49
N GLN A 343 13.57 0.75 15.97
CA GLN A 343 14.59 0.99 16.99
C GLN A 343 14.29 0.26 18.31
N ALA A 344 13.02 0.13 18.71
CA ALA A 344 12.63 -0.67 19.87
C ALA A 344 12.86 -2.18 19.63
N CYS A 345 12.61 -2.66 18.41
CA CYS A 345 12.96 -4.03 18.01
C CYS A 345 14.44 -4.33 18.20
N ILE A 346 15.33 -3.50 17.65
CA ILE A 346 16.80 -3.71 17.69
C ILE A 346 17.39 -3.58 19.11
N ARG A 347 16.68 -2.95 20.05
CA ARG A 347 17.05 -2.94 21.48
C ARG A 347 16.53 -4.13 22.28
N GLY A 348 15.64 -4.97 21.73
CA GLY A 348 14.91 -6.00 22.49
C GLY A 348 13.73 -5.45 23.32
N ASP A 349 13.32 -4.20 23.10
CA ASP A 349 12.39 -3.43 23.94
C ASP A 349 10.92 -3.46 23.45
N LEU A 350 10.52 -4.39 22.57
CA LEU A 350 9.19 -4.36 21.93
C LEU A 350 8.02 -4.33 22.92
N ALA A 351 8.04 -5.18 23.94
CA ALA A 351 6.97 -5.25 24.94
C ALA A 351 6.76 -3.95 25.74
N PRO A 352 7.78 -3.36 26.42
CA PRO A 352 7.59 -2.08 27.09
C PRO A 352 7.22 -0.96 26.13
N PHE A 353 7.84 -0.88 24.95
CA PHE A 353 7.57 0.17 23.96
C PHE A 353 6.13 0.14 23.42
N LEU A 354 5.63 -1.04 23.02
CA LEU A 354 4.27 -1.17 22.50
C LEU A 354 3.22 -0.94 23.58
N ARG A 355 3.49 -1.35 24.83
CA ARG A 355 2.61 -1.08 25.97
C ARG A 355 2.40 0.41 26.20
N GLU A 356 3.48 1.19 26.17
CA GLU A 356 3.43 2.66 26.28
C GLU A 356 2.74 3.28 25.07
N ALA A 357 3.04 2.82 23.86
CA ALA A 357 2.48 3.39 22.64
C ALA A 357 0.97 3.13 22.45
N LEU A 358 0.44 2.03 23.00
CA LEU A 358 -0.93 1.56 22.78
C LEU A 358 -1.85 1.63 24.02
N ASP A 359 -1.33 2.07 25.17
CA ASP A 359 -2.04 2.11 26.46
C ASP A 359 -2.38 0.71 27.02
N GLY A 360 -1.57 -0.31 26.67
CA GLY A 360 -1.75 -1.70 27.07
C GLY A 360 -1.19 -2.70 26.06
N LEU A 361 -1.27 -4.01 26.37
CA LEU A 361 -0.93 -5.09 25.43
C LEU A 361 -2.05 -6.16 25.38
N PRO A 362 -2.71 -6.38 24.22
CA PRO A 362 -3.62 -7.52 24.00
C PRO A 362 -2.92 -8.89 23.84
N VAL A 363 -1.58 -8.94 23.96
CA VAL A 363 -0.75 -10.15 23.82
C VAL A 363 0.22 -10.29 25.00
N PRO A 364 0.61 -11.53 25.38
CA PRO A 364 1.67 -11.72 26.38
C PRO A 364 3.02 -11.21 25.89
N ASP A 365 3.81 -10.58 26.76
CA ASP A 365 5.18 -10.10 26.51
C ASP A 365 6.09 -11.16 25.86
N GLN A 366 5.89 -12.43 26.21
CA GLN A 366 6.62 -13.59 25.68
C GLN A 366 6.42 -13.81 24.17
N LEU A 367 5.41 -13.19 23.55
CA LEU A 367 5.28 -13.19 22.09
C LEU A 367 6.14 -12.12 21.42
N LEU A 368 6.56 -11.08 22.16
CA LEU A 368 7.31 -9.92 21.67
C LEU A 368 8.82 -10.03 21.93
N THR A 369 9.29 -11.16 22.48
CA THR A 369 10.73 -11.44 22.64
C THR A 369 11.35 -11.79 21.29
N ASN A 370 12.50 -11.22 20.98
CA ASN A 370 13.29 -11.52 19.79
C ASN A 370 14.76 -11.77 20.19
N ALA A 371 15.64 -11.99 19.21
CA ALA A 371 17.06 -12.25 19.47
C ALA A 371 17.89 -10.99 19.78
N TYR A 372 17.29 -9.80 19.80
CA TYR A 372 17.99 -8.54 20.03
C TYR A 372 18.07 -8.19 21.53
N PRO A 373 19.10 -7.43 21.96
CA PRO A 373 20.24 -6.96 21.15
C PRO A 373 21.27 -8.06 20.92
N VAL A 374 21.75 -8.17 19.67
CA VAL A 374 22.90 -8.99 19.26
C VAL A 374 24.12 -8.09 19.02
N GLU A 375 25.33 -8.67 18.95
CA GLU A 375 26.58 -7.90 18.71
C GLU A 375 26.50 -7.07 17.42
N PRO A 376 26.78 -5.75 17.46
CA PRO A 376 26.34 -4.81 16.43
C PRO A 376 26.81 -5.16 15.02
N LEU A 377 25.84 -5.45 14.16
CA LEU A 377 25.97 -5.51 12.71
C LEU A 377 25.04 -4.45 12.13
N ASP A 378 25.50 -3.63 11.19
CA ASP A 378 24.73 -2.51 10.59
C ASP A 378 23.48 -2.94 9.79
N GLN A 379 23.19 -4.24 9.76
CA GLN A 379 22.14 -4.88 8.98
C GLN A 379 21.08 -5.58 9.85
N MET A 380 21.13 -5.38 11.16
CA MET A 380 20.15 -5.92 12.11
C MET A 380 18.75 -5.40 11.82
N GLY A 381 17.80 -6.33 11.69
CA GLY A 381 16.44 -6.07 11.23
C GLY A 381 16.34 -5.34 9.88
N MET A 382 17.35 -5.45 9.02
CA MET A 382 17.30 -4.91 7.66
C MET A 382 16.89 -5.99 6.67
N ILE A 383 16.09 -5.60 5.68
CA ILE A 383 15.72 -6.42 4.53
C ILE A 383 16.57 -5.95 3.35
N THR A 384 17.44 -6.81 2.86
CA THR A 384 18.30 -6.55 1.70
C THR A 384 17.57 -6.78 0.38
N VAL A 385 17.72 -5.88 -0.58
CA VAL A 385 17.20 -6.03 -1.94
C VAL A 385 18.22 -6.77 -2.80
N GLY A 386 17.75 -7.72 -3.61
CA GLY A 386 18.59 -8.61 -4.40
C GLY A 386 19.09 -9.83 -3.62
N LYS A 387 20.24 -10.37 -4.01
CA LYS A 387 20.90 -11.49 -3.33
C LYS A 387 21.97 -10.99 -2.37
N THR A 388 22.04 -11.61 -1.20
CA THR A 388 23.01 -11.28 -0.16
C THR A 388 23.82 -12.52 0.20
N ILE A 389 25.13 -12.41 0.17
CA ILE A 389 26.07 -13.47 0.53
C ILE A 389 26.72 -13.06 1.86
N PHE A 390 26.31 -13.68 2.96
CA PHE A 390 26.97 -13.49 4.25
C PHE A 390 28.26 -14.33 4.28
N ALA A 391 29.41 -13.68 4.45
CA ALA A 391 30.73 -14.30 4.37
C ALA A 391 31.64 -13.81 5.51
N PRO A 392 32.33 -14.68 6.24
CA PRO A 392 33.37 -14.26 7.16
C PRO A 392 34.60 -13.74 6.41
N PRO A 393 35.48 -12.93 7.05
CA PRO A 393 36.66 -12.34 6.40
C PRO A 393 37.57 -13.34 5.69
N SER A 394 37.63 -14.60 6.15
CA SER A 394 38.43 -15.68 5.57
C SER A 394 38.03 -16.07 4.14
N VAL A 395 36.76 -15.89 3.75
CA VAL A 395 36.22 -16.26 2.42
C VAL A 395 35.58 -15.07 1.70
N HIS A 396 35.76 -13.84 2.21
CA HIS A 396 35.13 -12.64 1.67
C HIS A 396 35.55 -12.36 0.21
N ASP A 397 36.81 -12.57 -0.15
CA ASP A 397 37.30 -12.38 -1.53
C ASP A 397 36.69 -13.41 -2.50
N GLU A 398 36.49 -14.65 -2.06
CA GLU A 398 35.82 -15.70 -2.83
C GLU A 398 34.33 -15.39 -3.01
N ALA A 399 33.68 -14.93 -1.95
CA ALA A 399 32.30 -14.45 -1.98
C ALA A 399 32.12 -13.24 -2.91
N GLU A 400 33.09 -12.32 -2.96
CA GLU A 400 33.08 -11.15 -3.88
C GLU A 400 33.19 -11.59 -5.34
N ILE A 401 34.01 -12.60 -5.63
CA ILE A 401 34.10 -13.20 -6.98
C ILE A 401 32.76 -13.83 -7.38
N VAL A 402 32.12 -14.59 -6.49
CA VAL A 402 30.79 -15.17 -6.73
C VAL A 402 29.73 -14.08 -6.92
N ALA A 403 29.73 -13.06 -6.06
CA ALA A 403 28.78 -11.94 -6.13
C ALA A 403 28.86 -11.16 -7.45
N ARG A 404 30.08 -10.94 -7.96
CA ARG A 404 30.33 -10.26 -9.24
C ARG A 404 30.05 -11.14 -10.46
N ALA A 405 30.14 -12.46 -10.32
CA ALA A 405 29.79 -13.42 -11.39
C ALA A 405 28.27 -13.54 -11.57
N GLU A 406 27.48 -13.22 -10.54
CA GLU A 406 26.03 -13.13 -10.66
C GLU A 406 25.59 -11.74 -11.13
N ASP A 407 25.13 -11.67 -12.39
CA ASP A 407 24.67 -10.47 -13.12
C ASP A 407 23.35 -9.85 -12.57
N ASN A 408 23.15 -9.90 -11.26
CA ASN A 408 21.96 -9.45 -10.54
C ASN A 408 22.30 -8.52 -9.35
N GLY A 409 23.54 -8.04 -9.24
CA GLY A 409 23.96 -7.12 -8.18
C GLY A 409 23.98 -7.77 -6.79
N ALA A 410 24.43 -9.02 -6.69
CA ALA A 410 24.59 -9.68 -5.40
C ALA A 410 25.61 -8.92 -4.54
N ARG A 411 25.38 -8.85 -3.23
CA ARG A 411 26.25 -8.14 -2.28
C ARG A 411 26.84 -9.09 -1.26
N VAL A 412 28.14 -8.96 -1.00
CA VAL A 412 28.79 -9.63 0.12
C VAL A 412 28.59 -8.81 1.39
N VAL A 413 28.33 -9.51 2.48
CA VAL A 413 28.19 -8.94 3.82
C VAL A 413 29.23 -9.60 4.72
N PRO A 414 30.17 -8.82 5.30
CA PRO A 414 31.07 -9.36 6.30
C PRO A 414 30.30 -9.74 7.57
N ILE A 415 30.47 -10.97 8.03
CA ILE A 415 30.00 -11.47 9.33
C ILE A 415 31.20 -11.92 10.18
N LEU A 416 31.08 -11.98 11.50
CA LEU A 416 32.18 -12.49 12.32
C LEU A 416 32.31 -14.02 12.16
N GLU A 417 33.55 -14.53 12.26
CA GLU A 417 33.84 -15.98 12.28
C GLU A 417 33.05 -16.71 13.39
N SER A 418 32.85 -16.05 14.54
CA SER A 418 32.01 -16.53 15.64
C SER A 418 30.51 -16.57 15.29
N HIS A 419 30.06 -15.71 14.36
CA HIS A 419 28.68 -15.66 13.92
C HIS A 419 28.38 -16.73 12.86
N THR A 420 29.36 -17.22 12.09
CA THR A 420 29.11 -18.30 11.11
C THR A 420 28.54 -19.57 11.74
N ASP A 421 29.05 -20.01 12.89
CA ASP A 421 28.54 -21.21 13.57
C ASP A 421 27.20 -20.95 14.26
N SER A 422 26.99 -19.75 14.82
CA SER A 422 25.71 -19.37 15.45
C SER A 422 24.59 -19.19 14.41
N MET A 423 24.89 -18.56 13.28
CA MET A 423 23.98 -18.45 12.14
C MET A 423 23.71 -19.80 11.50
N ARG A 424 24.70 -20.69 11.40
CA ARG A 424 24.46 -22.07 10.92
C ARG A 424 23.43 -22.78 11.81
N GLY A 425 23.60 -22.73 13.13
CA GLY A 425 22.61 -23.26 14.08
C GLY A 425 21.22 -22.64 13.90
N MET A 426 21.13 -21.30 13.84
CA MET A 426 19.84 -20.61 13.61
C MET A 426 19.19 -20.93 12.26
N MET A 427 19.98 -21.14 11.20
CA MET A 427 19.46 -21.50 9.87
C MET A 427 19.05 -22.97 9.81
N GLU A 428 19.74 -23.87 10.51
CA GLU A 428 19.37 -25.28 10.68
C GLU A 428 18.07 -25.39 11.50
N ASP A 429 17.95 -24.66 12.62
CA ASP A 429 16.71 -24.56 13.41
C ASP A 429 15.55 -23.95 12.62
N MET A 430 15.81 -22.93 11.79
CA MET A 430 14.80 -22.31 10.94
C MET A 430 14.36 -23.25 9.81
N ALA A 431 15.28 -24.00 9.21
CA ALA A 431 14.95 -25.02 8.21
C ALA A 431 14.13 -26.17 8.81
N ALA A 432 14.45 -26.62 10.03
CA ALA A 432 13.66 -27.60 10.78
C ALA A 432 12.25 -27.07 11.09
N SER A 433 12.14 -25.84 11.62
CA SER A 433 10.85 -25.20 11.94
C SER A 433 9.98 -24.96 10.71
N LEU A 434 10.57 -24.73 9.54
CA LEU A 434 9.84 -24.60 8.27
C LEU A 434 9.34 -25.95 7.74
N HIS A 435 10.11 -27.03 7.94
CA HIS A 435 9.67 -28.37 7.55
C HIS A 435 8.44 -28.84 8.34
N ASP A 436 8.40 -28.67 9.65
CA ASP A 436 7.24 -29.03 10.49
C ASP A 436 5.97 -28.24 10.10
N CYS A 437 6.13 -26.98 9.68
CA CYS A 437 5.01 -26.14 9.21
C CYS A 437 4.44 -26.56 7.84
N THR A 438 5.11 -27.42 7.08
CA THR A 438 4.64 -27.88 5.75
C THR A 438 3.79 -29.16 5.77
N TYR A 439 3.57 -29.77 6.94
CA TYR A 439 2.83 -31.03 7.11
C TYR A 439 1.72 -30.99 8.18
N SER A 440 1.24 -29.78 8.55
CA SER A 440 0.20 -29.55 9.57
C SER A 440 -1.07 -28.89 9.00
#